data_AF-A0A920W175-F1
#
_entry.id   AF-A0A920W175-F1
#
_cell.length_a   1.000
_cell.length_b   1.000
_cell.length_c   1.000
_cell.angle_alpha   90.00
_cell.angle_beta   90.00
_cell.angle_gamma   90.00
#
_symmetry.space_group_name_H-M   'P 1'
#
loop_
_entity.id
_entity.type
_entity.pdbx_description
1 polymer ?
#
loop_
_entity_poly.entity_id
_entity_poly.type
_entity_poly.pdbx_seq_one_letter_code
_entity_poly.pdbx_strand_id
1 'polypeptide(L)'
;MLGCNGYDVIDLGVMVTSDKILSTARDEGADIIGLSGLITPSLDEMVHVAAEMERLEFNIPLLIGGATTSRKHTAVKIEKNYSGPTVHVIDASRAVGVVGKLMNKNEKPDFVATVRDDFKQIRLLGLKRPNQDLVNGSSAKSEVKSGLDITKYQNQTSWGKKYLKLPLDELVDILTGHLFFMLGS
;
A
#
# COMPACT_ATOMS: atom_id res chain seq x y z
N MET A 1 12.77 6.47 11.86
CA MET A 1 11.76 6.83 12.88
C MET A 1 11.67 5.78 13.99
N LEU A 2 11.29 4.52 13.72
CA LEU A 2 11.19 3.49 14.76
C LEU A 2 12.50 3.24 15.51
N GLY A 3 13.63 3.06 14.81
CA GLY A 3 14.94 2.93 15.45
C GLY A 3 15.32 4.10 16.36
N CYS A 4 14.89 5.33 16.03
CA CYS A 4 15.11 6.51 16.87
C CYS A 4 14.27 6.51 18.16
N ASN A 5 13.25 5.63 18.24
CA ASN A 5 12.34 5.51 19.39
C ASN A 5 12.62 4.23 20.20
N GLY A 6 13.83 3.66 20.08
CA GLY A 6 14.27 2.52 20.89
C GLY A 6 13.73 1.16 20.45
N TYR A 7 13.14 1.07 19.26
CA TYR A 7 12.75 -0.21 18.66
C TYR A 7 13.91 -0.79 17.86
N ASP A 8 14.13 -2.10 17.99
CA ASP A 8 14.99 -2.83 17.06
C ASP A 8 14.25 -3.06 15.74
N VAL A 9 14.91 -2.79 14.61
CA VAL A 9 14.30 -2.81 13.29
C VAL A 9 15.16 -3.64 12.35
N ILE A 10 14.61 -4.78 11.95
CA ILE A 10 15.22 -5.67 10.98
C ILE A 10 14.67 -5.32 9.60
N ASP A 11 15.46 -4.61 8.80
CA ASP A 11 15.12 -4.28 7.41
C ASP A 11 15.55 -5.40 6.46
N LEU A 12 14.58 -6.07 5.85
CA LEU A 12 14.81 -7.16 4.89
C LEU A 12 15.04 -6.65 3.46
N GLY A 13 14.87 -5.35 3.21
CA GLY A 13 15.01 -4.71 1.92
C GLY A 13 13.76 -4.77 1.05
N VAL A 14 13.96 -4.72 -0.28
CA VAL A 14 12.89 -4.71 -1.28
C VAL A 14 12.79 -6.05 -2.01
N MET A 15 11.60 -6.36 -2.54
CA MET A 15 11.33 -7.61 -3.28
C MET A 15 11.62 -8.87 -2.46
N VAL A 16 11.22 -8.85 -1.18
CA VAL A 16 11.39 -9.97 -0.24
C VAL A 16 10.19 -10.91 -0.33
N THR A 17 10.46 -12.22 -0.35
CA THR A 17 9.40 -13.25 -0.40
C THR A 17 8.68 -13.36 0.95
N SER A 18 7.41 -13.77 0.91
CA SER A 18 6.61 -14.05 2.12
C SER A 18 7.32 -15.01 3.07
N ASP A 19 7.87 -16.11 2.54
CA ASP A 19 8.61 -17.11 3.31
C ASP A 19 9.80 -16.50 4.07
N LYS A 20 10.60 -15.64 3.42
CA LYS A 20 11.73 -14.98 4.06
C LYS A 20 11.27 -14.00 5.16
N ILE A 21 10.18 -13.27 4.93
CA ILE A 21 9.62 -12.37 5.94
C ILE A 21 9.19 -13.15 7.18
N LEU A 22 8.44 -14.23 6.99
CA LEU A 22 7.85 -15.00 8.08
C LEU A 22 8.87 -15.87 8.82
N SER A 23 9.83 -16.48 8.10
CA SER A 23 10.95 -17.20 8.74
C SER A 23 11.79 -16.26 9.58
N THR A 24 12.23 -15.13 9.03
CA THR A 24 13.04 -14.16 9.79
C THR A 24 12.28 -13.62 11.00
N ALA A 25 10.99 -13.33 10.86
CA ALA A 25 10.18 -12.89 11.99
C ALA A 25 10.10 -13.93 13.12
N ARG A 26 10.11 -15.22 12.79
CA ARG A 26 10.11 -16.31 13.78
C ARG A 26 11.49 -16.50 14.40
N ASP A 27 12.54 -16.52 13.58
CA ASP A 27 13.92 -16.76 14.01
C ASP A 27 14.41 -15.65 14.95
N GLU A 28 14.04 -14.41 14.65
CA GLU A 28 14.44 -13.22 15.43
C GLU A 28 13.44 -12.88 16.55
N GLY A 29 12.33 -13.63 16.65
CA GLY A 29 11.30 -13.40 17.67
C GLY A 29 10.61 -12.05 17.55
N ALA A 30 10.33 -11.59 16.32
CA ALA A 30 9.77 -10.28 16.06
C ALA A 30 8.37 -10.10 16.69
N ASP A 31 8.16 -8.97 17.36
CA ASP A 31 6.87 -8.65 17.98
C ASP A 31 5.83 -8.11 17.01
N ILE A 32 6.26 -7.58 15.85
CA ILE A 32 5.42 -6.93 14.82
C ILE A 32 6.06 -7.15 13.44
N ILE A 33 5.23 -7.40 12.42
CA ILE A 33 5.64 -7.41 11.02
C ILE A 33 5.11 -6.15 10.32
N GLY A 34 5.97 -5.46 9.57
CA GLY A 34 5.58 -4.32 8.73
C GLY A 34 5.78 -4.60 7.24
N LEU A 35 4.77 -4.29 6.42
CA LEU A 35 4.82 -4.39 4.96
C LEU A 35 4.66 -3.01 4.32
N SER A 36 5.51 -2.72 3.34
CA SER A 36 5.49 -1.47 2.56
C SER A 36 5.23 -1.75 1.08
N GLY A 37 4.32 -0.99 0.48
CA GLY A 37 3.92 -1.16 -0.93
C GLY A 37 3.89 0.16 -1.69
N LEU A 38 4.53 0.18 -2.87
CA LEU A 38 4.62 1.37 -3.74
C LEU A 38 3.77 1.25 -5.01
N ILE A 39 3.49 0.03 -5.48
CA ILE A 39 2.77 -0.22 -6.73
C ILE A 39 1.55 -1.12 -6.48
N THR A 40 0.60 -1.14 -7.41
CA THR A 40 -0.64 -1.93 -7.26
C THR A 40 -0.38 -3.44 -7.09
N PRO A 41 0.57 -4.08 -7.81
CA PRO A 41 0.91 -5.48 -7.59
C PRO A 41 1.37 -5.80 -6.16
N SER A 42 1.98 -4.82 -5.46
CA SER A 42 2.39 -5.02 -4.06
C SER A 42 1.22 -5.28 -3.12
N LEU A 43 0.00 -4.85 -3.47
CA LEU A 43 -1.18 -5.07 -2.64
C LEU A 43 -1.60 -6.54 -2.61
N ASP A 44 -1.50 -7.24 -3.75
CA ASP A 44 -1.82 -8.66 -3.82
C ASP A 44 -0.81 -9.49 -3.01
N GLU A 45 0.47 -9.10 -3.02
CA GLU A 45 1.50 -9.69 -2.16
C GLU A 45 1.21 -9.50 -0.67
N MET A 46 0.72 -8.32 -0.26
CA MET A 46 0.33 -8.09 1.14
C MET A 46 -0.84 -8.98 1.58
N VAL A 47 -1.80 -9.24 0.68
CA VAL A 47 -2.88 -10.19 0.93
C VAL A 47 -2.32 -11.60 1.10
N HIS A 48 -1.38 -11.99 0.24
CA HIS A 48 -0.71 -13.29 0.32
C HIS A 48 0.05 -13.46 1.64
N VAL A 49 0.83 -12.47 2.08
CA VAL A 49 1.55 -12.52 3.36
C VAL A 49 0.57 -12.66 4.54
N ALA A 50 -0.54 -11.91 4.55
CA ALA A 50 -1.55 -12.02 5.60
C ALA A 50 -2.16 -13.43 5.68
N ALA A 51 -2.47 -14.03 4.52
CA ALA A 51 -2.97 -15.40 4.46
C ALA A 51 -1.94 -16.43 4.95
N GLU A 52 -0.65 -16.24 4.63
CA GLU A 52 0.42 -17.11 5.10
C GLU A 52 0.69 -16.94 6.60
N MET A 53 0.54 -15.74 7.14
CA MET A 53 0.58 -15.49 8.60
C MET A 53 -0.51 -16.27 9.33
N GLU A 54 -1.73 -16.31 8.79
CA GLU A 54 -2.83 -17.12 9.33
C GLU A 54 -2.51 -18.62 9.22
N ARG A 55 -2.06 -19.07 8.05
CA ARG A 55 -1.71 -20.47 7.80
C ARG A 55 -0.63 -20.99 8.74
N LEU A 56 0.30 -20.11 9.13
CA LEU A 56 1.42 -20.41 10.03
C LEU A 56 1.14 -20.03 11.50
N GLU A 57 -0.11 -19.68 11.82
CA GLU A 57 -0.60 -19.38 13.17
C GLU A 57 0.17 -18.26 13.89
N PHE A 58 0.56 -17.22 13.14
CA PHE A 58 1.10 -16.01 13.74
C PHE A 58 0.05 -15.32 14.62
N ASN A 59 0.50 -14.70 15.71
CA ASN A 59 -0.36 -13.96 16.64
C ASN A 59 0.12 -12.52 16.88
N ILE A 60 1.12 -12.08 16.12
CA ILE A 60 1.71 -10.74 16.22
C ILE A 60 1.01 -9.74 15.29
N PRO A 61 1.01 -8.44 15.59
CA PRO A 61 0.41 -7.43 14.71
C PRO A 61 1.09 -7.35 13.34
N LEU A 62 0.25 -7.13 12.31
CA LEU A 62 0.64 -6.85 10.94
C LEU A 62 0.38 -5.37 10.62
N LEU A 63 1.42 -4.61 10.29
CA LEU A 63 1.33 -3.22 9.85
C LEU A 63 1.41 -3.13 8.33
N ILE A 64 0.46 -2.42 7.72
CA ILE A 64 0.39 -2.17 6.28
C ILE A 64 0.61 -0.68 6.01
N GLY A 65 1.58 -0.34 5.17
CA GLY A 65 1.86 1.04 4.78
C GLY A 65 2.43 1.17 3.36
N GLY A 66 2.68 2.41 2.93
CA GLY A 66 3.22 2.72 1.60
C GLY A 66 2.18 3.37 0.66
N ALA A 67 2.68 3.95 -0.44
CA ALA A 67 1.93 4.87 -1.30
C ALA A 67 0.64 4.29 -1.90
N THR A 68 0.63 3.00 -2.25
CA THR A 68 -0.55 2.35 -2.85
C THR A 68 -1.52 1.78 -1.82
N THR A 69 -1.16 1.80 -0.55
CA THR A 69 -1.98 1.24 0.51
C THR A 69 -3.05 2.22 0.96
N SER A 70 -4.18 1.71 1.44
CA SER A 70 -5.22 2.53 2.02
C SER A 70 -5.97 1.76 3.10
N ARG A 71 -6.51 2.47 4.09
CA ARG A 71 -7.42 1.90 5.10
C ARG A 71 -8.52 1.06 4.48
N LYS A 72 -9.08 1.53 3.34
CA LYS A 72 -10.13 0.80 2.63
C LYS A 72 -9.65 -0.52 2.04
N HIS A 73 -8.51 -0.53 1.35
CA HIS A 73 -7.97 -1.75 0.79
C HIS A 73 -7.58 -2.74 1.91
N THR A 74 -6.88 -2.27 2.95
CA THR A 74 -6.51 -3.09 4.10
C THR A 74 -7.74 -3.72 4.77
N ALA A 75 -8.78 -2.92 5.03
CA ALA A 75 -10.02 -3.43 5.61
C ALA A 75 -10.73 -4.43 4.67
N VAL A 76 -10.82 -4.18 3.36
CA VAL A 76 -11.64 -5.03 2.49
C VAL A 76 -10.92 -6.30 2.06
N LYS A 77 -9.61 -6.22 1.85
CA LYS A 77 -8.81 -7.25 1.17
C LYS A 77 -7.75 -7.92 2.02
N ILE A 78 -7.17 -7.25 3.02
CA ILE A 78 -6.03 -7.80 3.80
C ILE A 78 -6.49 -8.40 5.13
N GLU A 79 -7.12 -7.60 6.01
CA GLU A 79 -7.41 -8.02 7.40
C GLU A 79 -8.28 -9.29 7.50
N LYS A 80 -9.12 -9.56 6.50
CA LYS A 80 -9.98 -10.77 6.51
C LYS A 80 -9.20 -12.08 6.41
N ASN A 81 -7.94 -12.04 5.97
CA ASN A 81 -7.12 -13.23 5.79
C ASN A 81 -6.20 -13.48 6.97
N TYR A 82 -6.25 -12.64 8.01
CA TYR A 82 -5.42 -12.79 9.20
C TYR A 82 -6.22 -12.45 10.46
N SER A 83 -6.34 -13.42 11.36
CA SER A 83 -7.07 -13.31 12.62
C SER A 83 -6.37 -12.39 13.62
N GLY A 84 -5.05 -12.22 13.50
CA GLY A 84 -4.29 -11.29 14.32
C GLY A 84 -4.55 -9.80 14.01
N PRO A 85 -4.02 -8.88 14.82
CA PRO A 85 -4.24 -7.46 14.60
C PRO A 85 -3.63 -6.98 13.27
N THR A 86 -4.45 -6.44 12.37
CA THR A 86 -3.97 -5.81 11.13
C THR A 86 -4.26 -4.32 11.17
N VAL A 87 -3.24 -3.47 11.00
CA VAL A 87 -3.39 -2.01 11.10
C VAL A 87 -2.79 -1.32 9.87
N HIS A 88 -3.54 -0.39 9.29
CA HIS A 88 -3.02 0.49 8.23
C HIS A 88 -2.36 1.71 8.85
N VAL A 89 -1.12 2.00 8.44
CA VAL A 89 -0.34 3.15 8.90
C VAL A 89 -0.08 4.07 7.72
N ILE A 90 -0.43 5.35 7.88
CA ILE A 90 -0.36 6.34 6.79
C ILE A 90 1.09 6.70 6.46
N ASP A 91 1.92 6.89 7.49
CA ASP A 91 3.28 7.40 7.36
C ASP A 91 4.16 6.94 8.52
N ALA A 92 5.47 7.14 8.39
CA ALA A 92 6.47 6.72 9.39
C ALA A 92 6.34 7.47 10.73
N SER A 93 5.82 8.70 10.73
CA SER A 93 5.67 9.50 11.96
C SER A 93 4.58 8.91 12.88
N ARG A 94 3.50 8.41 12.28
CA ARG A 94 2.40 7.77 13.00
C ARG A 94 2.71 6.34 13.42
N ALA A 95 3.64 5.66 12.73
CA ALA A 95 4.02 4.29 13.04
C ALA A 95 4.46 4.11 14.50
N VAL A 96 5.23 5.06 15.04
CA VAL A 96 5.74 5.03 16.42
C VAL A 96 4.60 4.95 17.45
N GLY A 97 3.57 5.80 17.28
CA GLY A 97 2.42 5.82 18.19
C GLY A 97 1.54 4.57 18.06
N VAL A 98 1.42 4.01 16.85
CA VAL A 98 0.70 2.75 16.63
C VAL A 98 1.42 1.58 17.28
N VAL A 99 2.73 1.46 17.07
CA VAL A 99 3.56 0.41 17.69
C VAL A 99 3.50 0.51 19.22
N GLY A 100 3.62 1.71 19.78
CA GLY A 100 3.53 1.93 21.23
C GLY A 100 2.23 1.38 21.83
N LYS A 101 1.08 1.64 21.19
CA LYS A 101 -0.22 1.10 21.60
C LYS A 101 -0.30 -0.43 21.48
N LEU A 102 0.28 -0.98 20.42
CA LEU A 102 0.27 -2.43 20.17
C LEU A 102 1.18 -3.22 21.11
N MET A 103 2.24 -2.60 21.62
CA MET A 103 3.16 -3.19 22.60
C MET A 103 2.68 -3.03 24.04
N ASN A 104 1.83 -2.03 24.33
CA ASN A 104 1.26 -1.82 25.65
C ASN A 104 0.12 -2.81 25.93
N LYS A 105 0.31 -3.71 26.91
CA LYS A 105 -0.67 -4.76 27.27
C LYS A 105 -2.04 -4.22 27.70
N ASN A 106 -2.09 -3.02 28.27
CA ASN A 106 -3.33 -2.40 28.74
C ASN A 106 -4.08 -1.69 27.61
N GLU A 107 -3.36 -1.07 26.66
CA GLU A 107 -3.98 -0.31 25.56
C GLU A 107 -4.25 -1.16 24.33
N LYS A 108 -3.47 -2.24 24.11
CA LYS A 108 -3.57 -3.11 22.94
C LYS A 108 -5.00 -3.64 22.72
N PRO A 109 -5.71 -4.20 23.72
CA PRO A 109 -7.04 -4.77 23.48
C PRO A 109 -8.03 -3.73 22.95
N ASP A 110 -8.12 -2.57 23.61
CA ASP A 110 -9.03 -1.49 23.23
C ASP A 110 -8.67 -0.88 21.88
N PHE A 111 -7.38 -0.70 21.62
CA PHE A 111 -6.90 -0.20 20.33
C PHE A 111 -7.24 -1.16 19.18
N VAL A 112 -6.99 -2.46 19.36
CA VAL A 112 -7.30 -3.49 18.35
C VAL A 112 -8.81 -3.59 18.13
N ALA A 113 -9.62 -3.55 19.18
CA ALA A 113 -11.08 -3.53 19.07
C ALA A 113 -11.55 -2.32 18.24
N THR A 114 -11.03 -1.13 18.55
CA THR A 114 -11.35 0.10 17.81
C THR A 114 -11.01 -0.02 16.32
N VAL A 115 -9.80 -0.51 15.99
CA VAL A 115 -9.39 -0.68 14.58
C VAL A 115 -10.26 -1.70 13.85
N ARG A 116 -10.63 -2.81 14.50
CA ARG A 116 -11.53 -3.83 13.92
C ARG A 116 -12.92 -3.28 13.65
N ASP A 117 -13.46 -2.49 14.58
CA ASP A 117 -14.76 -1.85 14.41
C ASP A 117 -14.74 -0.83 13.27
N ASP A 118 -13.69 -0.02 13.16
CA ASP A 118 -13.47 0.90 12.04
C ASP A 118 -13.45 0.14 10.71
N PHE A 119 -12.71 -0.97 10.62
CA PHE A 119 -12.64 -1.79 9.42
C PHE A 119 -13.97 -2.46 9.08
N LYS A 120 -14.74 -2.88 10.09
CA LYS A 120 -16.09 -3.40 9.92
C LYS A 120 -17.01 -2.33 9.33
N GLN A 121 -16.97 -1.10 9.84
CA GLN A 121 -17.77 0.00 9.28
C GLN A 121 -17.38 0.32 7.83
N ILE A 122 -16.08 0.35 7.51
CA ILE A 122 -15.60 0.55 6.13
C ILE A 122 -16.14 -0.52 5.19
N ARG A 123 -16.20 -1.80 5.62
CA ARG A 123 -16.77 -2.89 4.82
C ARG A 123 -18.27 -2.69 4.61
N LEU A 124 -19.02 -2.36 5.66
CA LEU A 124 -20.46 -2.13 5.59
C LEU A 124 -20.80 -0.97 4.65
N LEU A 125 -20.03 0.13 4.71
CA LEU A 125 -20.17 1.26 3.80
C LEU A 125 -19.79 0.90 2.36
N GLY A 126 -18.78 0.06 2.17
CA GLY A 126 -18.35 -0.44 0.85
C GLY A 126 -19.42 -1.27 0.14
N LEU A 127 -20.25 -2.02 0.89
CA LEU A 127 -21.36 -2.81 0.37
C LEU A 127 -22.56 -1.96 -0.08
N LYS A 128 -22.72 -0.76 0.47
CA LYS A 128 -23.84 0.17 0.17
C LYS A 128 -23.63 1.01 -1.08
N ARG A 129 -22.63 0.73 -1.91
CA ARG A 129 -22.46 1.46 -3.18
C ARG A 129 -23.71 1.23 -4.03
N PRO A 130 -24.42 2.29 -4.45
CA PRO A 130 -25.46 2.13 -5.46
C PRO A 130 -24.81 1.47 -6.67
N ASN A 131 -25.48 0.45 -7.20
CA ASN A 131 -25.11 -0.19 -8.44
C ASN A 131 -24.97 0.94 -9.46
N GLN A 132 -23.75 1.38 -9.77
CA GLN A 132 -23.57 2.24 -10.94
C GLN A 132 -24.05 1.39 -12.10
N ASP A 133 -24.96 1.92 -12.91
CA ASP A 133 -25.45 1.23 -14.10
C ASP A 133 -24.23 0.85 -14.95
N LEU A 134 -23.83 -0.41 -14.82
CA LEU A 134 -22.67 -0.94 -15.52
C LEU A 134 -23.09 -1.02 -16.98
N VAL A 135 -22.73 0.01 -17.74
CA VAL A 135 -22.90 -0.01 -19.19
C VAL A 135 -22.18 -1.23 -19.75
N ASN A 136 -22.92 -2.02 -20.52
CA ASN A 136 -22.34 -3.13 -21.27
C ASN A 136 -21.24 -2.61 -22.20
N GLY A 137 -20.15 -3.37 -22.32
CA GLY A 137 -18.94 -2.94 -23.05
C GLY A 137 -19.17 -2.61 -24.54
N SER A 138 -20.30 -3.00 -25.11
CA SER A 138 -20.75 -2.59 -26.44
C SER A 138 -21.23 -1.14 -26.49
N SER A 139 -22.02 -0.69 -25.51
CA SER A 139 -22.58 0.68 -25.48
C SER A 139 -21.55 1.73 -25.08
N ALA A 140 -20.59 1.36 -24.23
CA ALA A 140 -19.45 2.22 -23.90
C ALA A 140 -18.57 2.55 -25.12
N LYS A 141 -18.50 1.66 -26.12
CA LYS A 141 -17.71 1.88 -27.34
C LYS A 141 -18.41 2.77 -28.37
N SER A 142 -19.75 2.81 -28.37
CA SER A 142 -20.51 3.64 -29.32
C SER A 142 -20.51 5.12 -28.95
N GLU A 143 -20.44 5.46 -27.66
CA GLU A 143 -20.50 6.86 -27.19
C GLU A 143 -19.19 7.63 -27.41
N VAL A 144 -18.04 6.96 -27.39
CA VAL A 144 -16.71 7.61 -27.48
C VAL A 144 -16.36 8.09 -28.90
N LYS A 145 -17.03 7.57 -29.95
CA LYS A 145 -16.68 7.88 -31.34
C LYS A 145 -17.14 9.25 -31.84
N SER A 146 -18.06 9.93 -31.14
CA SER A 146 -18.72 11.14 -31.66
C SER A 146 -17.94 12.44 -31.47
N GLY A 147 -16.84 12.44 -30.69
CA GLY A 147 -16.09 13.66 -30.33
C GLY A 147 -14.64 13.76 -30.81
N LEU A 148 -14.14 12.78 -31.56
CA LEU A 148 -12.73 12.73 -31.99
C LEU A 148 -12.54 13.40 -33.36
N ASP A 149 -12.04 14.64 -33.35
CA ASP A 149 -11.56 15.31 -34.56
C ASP A 149 -10.11 14.88 -34.86
N ILE A 150 -9.98 13.84 -35.69
CA ILE A 150 -8.69 13.26 -36.08
C ILE A 150 -7.82 14.20 -36.93
N THR A 151 -8.38 15.29 -37.45
CA THR A 151 -7.65 16.24 -38.31
C THR A 151 -6.68 17.15 -37.55
N LYS A 152 -6.80 17.19 -36.21
CA LYS A 152 -5.93 17.99 -35.32
C LYS A 152 -4.62 17.31 -34.94
N TYR A 153 -4.45 16.03 -35.28
CA TYR A 153 -3.22 15.31 -34.98
C TYR A 153 -2.20 15.53 -36.09
N GLN A 154 -1.07 16.16 -35.76
CA GLN A 154 0.06 16.26 -36.68
C GLN A 154 0.75 14.91 -36.79
N ASN A 155 1.12 14.53 -38.03
CA ASN A 155 1.87 13.31 -38.28
C ASN A 155 3.25 13.38 -37.63
N GLN A 156 3.60 12.32 -36.91
CA GLN A 156 4.88 12.19 -36.23
C GLN A 156 6.01 12.19 -37.27
N THR A 157 7.00 13.06 -37.11
CA THR A 157 8.09 13.29 -38.07
C THR A 157 9.17 12.21 -38.06
N SER A 158 9.20 11.34 -37.04
CA SER A 158 10.17 10.24 -36.97
C SER A 158 9.61 9.04 -36.24
N TRP A 159 9.77 7.86 -36.85
CA TRP A 159 9.41 6.56 -36.29
C TRP A 159 10.65 5.85 -35.75
N GLY A 160 10.45 4.95 -34.77
CA GLY A 160 11.51 4.12 -34.21
C GLY A 160 12.03 4.58 -32.84
N LYS A 161 12.87 3.76 -32.21
CA LYS A 161 13.46 4.06 -30.90
C LYS A 161 14.55 5.12 -31.06
N LYS A 162 14.44 6.23 -30.31
CA LYS A 162 15.51 7.21 -30.13
C LYS A 162 16.05 7.08 -28.72
N TYR A 163 17.37 6.95 -28.59
CA TYR A 163 18.04 7.00 -27.30
C TYR A 163 18.49 8.43 -27.06
N LEU A 164 17.91 9.07 -26.05
CA LEU A 164 18.28 10.41 -25.63
C LEU A 164 19.36 10.30 -24.55
N LYS A 165 20.47 11.01 -24.75
CA LYS A 165 21.44 11.28 -23.69
C LYS A 165 21.22 12.72 -23.25
N LEU A 166 20.56 12.91 -22.12
CA LEU A 166 20.38 14.22 -21.51
C LEU A 166 21.44 14.38 -20.43
N PRO A 167 22.23 15.47 -20.46
CA PRO A 167 23.17 15.76 -19.40
C PRO A 167 22.43 16.21 -18.13
N LEU A 168 23.07 16.10 -16.97
CA LEU A 168 22.41 16.26 -15.67
C LEU A 168 21.98 17.71 -15.40
N ASP A 169 22.72 18.68 -15.93
CA ASP A 169 22.42 20.12 -15.87
C ASP A 169 21.07 20.47 -16.50
N GLU A 170 20.73 19.88 -17.64
CA GLU A 170 19.41 20.07 -18.27
C GLU A 170 18.25 19.46 -17.47
N LEU A 171 18.52 18.45 -16.63
CA LEU A 171 17.50 17.83 -15.78
C LEU A 171 17.21 18.65 -14.52
N VAL A 172 18.19 19.41 -14.02
CA VAL A 172 18.01 20.26 -12.83
C VAL A 172 16.92 21.31 -13.07
N ASP A 173 16.86 21.88 -14.28
CA ASP A 173 15.85 22.87 -14.64
C ASP A 173 14.43 22.30 -14.75
N ILE A 174 14.31 20.98 -14.94
CA ILE A 174 13.03 20.26 -15.11
C ILE A 174 12.54 19.68 -13.77
N LEU A 175 13.46 19.38 -12.84
CA LEU A 175 13.12 18.86 -11.53
C LEU A 175 12.46 19.95 -10.69
N THR A 176 11.14 19.86 -10.53
CA THR A 176 10.42 20.74 -9.60
C THR A 176 10.79 20.36 -8.16
N GLY A 177 11.45 21.28 -7.44
CA GLY A 177 11.89 21.06 -6.06
C GLY A 177 10.78 20.60 -5.12
N HIS A 178 9.51 20.89 -5.44
CA HIS A 178 8.34 20.43 -4.72
C HIS A 178 8.27 18.89 -4.58
N LEU A 179 8.59 18.14 -5.64
CA LEU A 179 8.57 16.67 -5.59
C LEU A 179 9.71 16.13 -4.71
N PHE A 180 10.87 16.78 -4.73
CA PHE A 180 12.02 16.40 -3.91
C PHE A 180 11.75 16.60 -2.42
N PHE A 181 11.16 17.74 -2.03
CA PHE A 181 10.79 18.00 -0.63
C PHE A 181 9.74 17.03 -0.09
N MET A 182 8.78 16.62 -0.92
CA MET A 182 7.77 15.62 -0.50
C MET A 182 8.34 14.21 -0.33
N LEU A 183 9.42 13.85 -1.02
CA LEU A 183 10.04 12.51 -0.92
C LEU A 183 11.15 12.43 0.14
N GLY A 184 11.71 13.57 0.56
CA GLY A 184 12.77 13.65 1.57
C GLY A 184 12.29 13.85 3.02
N SER A 185 10.97 13.92 3.24
CA SER A 185 10.33 14.11 4.56
C SER A 185 9.70 12.81 5.06
#